data_AF-O25641-F1
#
_entry.id   AF-O25641-F1
#
_cell.length_a   1.000
_cell.length_b   1.000
_cell.length_c   1.000
_cell.angle_alpha   90.00
_cell.angle_beta   90.00
_cell.angle_gamma   90.00
#
_symmetry.space_group_name_H-M   'P 1'
#
loop_
_entity.id
_entity.type
_entity.pdbx_description
1 polymer ?
#
loop_
_entity_poly.entity_id
_entity_poly.type
_entity_poly.pdbx_seq_one_letter_code
_entity_poly.pdbx_strand_id
1 'polypeptide(L)'
;MSFAPMLLATINNSIGNKDKHVSLEYLIGLFMDKKTTNLSNTDKYIIGTIQTEALEQEIEWFSQDYHIPMENILHVLSINPYQ
;
A
#
# COMPACT_ATOMS: atom_id res chain seq x y z
N MET A 1 -8.01 -10.82 -18.29
CA MET A 1 -7.46 -9.65 -17.57
C MET A 1 -7.06 -10.16 -16.20
N SER A 2 -5.79 -10.06 -15.82
CA SER A 2 -5.40 -10.42 -14.44
C SER A 2 -6.03 -9.39 -13.51
N PHE A 3 -6.93 -9.82 -12.62
CA PHE A 3 -7.52 -8.94 -11.63
C PHE A 3 -6.43 -8.52 -10.65
N ALA A 4 -6.10 -7.24 -10.61
CA ALA A 4 -5.28 -6.69 -9.55
C ALA A 4 -6.19 -6.34 -8.37
N PRO A 5 -5.78 -6.61 -7.11
CA PRO A 5 -6.54 -6.12 -5.97
C PRO A 5 -6.71 -4.60 -6.04
N MET A 6 -7.88 -4.11 -5.62
CA MET A 6 -8.27 -2.72 -5.84
C MET A 6 -7.27 -1.73 -5.23
N LEU A 7 -6.77 -2.00 -4.02
CA LEU A 7 -5.75 -1.18 -3.37
C LEU A 7 -4.46 -1.05 -4.22
N LEU A 8 -4.00 -2.16 -4.82
CA LEU A 8 -2.84 -2.16 -5.71
C LEU A 8 -3.13 -1.39 -7.00
N ALA A 9 -4.35 -1.47 -7.52
CA ALA A 9 -4.77 -0.71 -8.68
C ALA A 9 -4.81 0.80 -8.37
N THR A 10 -5.32 1.21 -7.22
CA THR A 10 -5.30 2.61 -6.76
C THR A 10 -3.88 3.16 -6.70
N ILE A 11 -2.95 2.43 -6.06
CA ILE A 11 -1.53 2.81 -5.98
C ILE A 11 -0.92 2.96 -7.38
N ASN A 12 -1.04 1.92 -8.22
CA ASN A 12 -0.39 1.91 -9.52
C ASN A 12 -1.03 2.90 -10.51
N ASN A 13 -2.33 3.17 -10.41
CA ASN A 13 -2.99 4.21 -11.20
C ASN A 13 -2.52 5.61 -10.78
N SER A 14 -2.30 5.86 -9.49
CA SER A 14 -1.71 7.12 -9.00
C SER A 14 -0.27 7.29 -9.51
N ILE A 15 0.55 6.22 -9.51
CA ILE A 15 1.90 6.23 -10.09
C ILE A 15 1.87 6.56 -11.59
N GLY A 16 0.95 5.95 -12.34
CA GLY A 16 0.73 6.14 -13.77
C GLY A 16 1.82 5.56 -14.69
N ASN A 17 3.10 5.82 -14.39
CA ASN A 17 4.22 5.23 -15.12
C ASN A 17 4.35 3.74 -14.80
N LYS A 18 4.00 2.89 -15.78
CA LYS A 18 4.01 1.43 -15.66
C LYS A 18 5.36 0.84 -15.27
N ASP A 19 6.47 1.46 -15.64
CA ASP A 19 7.82 0.98 -15.29
C ASP A 19 8.14 1.16 -13.80
N LYS A 20 7.31 1.95 -13.09
CA LYS A 20 7.43 2.22 -11.66
C LYS A 20 6.34 1.55 -10.84
N HIS A 21 5.46 0.78 -11.45
CA HIS A 21 4.43 0.06 -10.72
C HIS A 21 5.06 -0.90 -9.70
N VAL A 22 4.43 -1.00 -8.54
CA VAL A 22 4.83 -1.98 -7.53
C VAL A 22 4.06 -3.28 -7.71
N SER A 23 4.70 -4.37 -7.30
CA SER A 23 4.08 -5.69 -7.31
C SER A 23 3.20 -5.89 -6.08
N LEU A 24 2.35 -6.91 -6.13
CA LEU A 24 1.57 -7.33 -4.98
C LEU A 24 2.47 -7.72 -3.80
N GLU A 25 3.54 -8.46 -4.07
CA GLU A 25 4.50 -8.91 -3.05
C GLU A 25 5.19 -7.72 -2.36
N TYR A 26 5.47 -6.65 -3.11
CA TYR A 26 6.00 -5.41 -2.54
C TYR A 26 5.02 -4.82 -1.52
N LEU A 27 3.74 -4.71 -1.90
CA LEU A 27 2.70 -4.12 -1.05
C LEU A 27 2.41 -4.98 0.18
N ILE A 28 2.37 -6.31 0.02
CA ILE A 28 2.25 -7.25 1.14
C ILE A 28 3.43 -7.07 2.09
N GLY A 29 4.66 -7.02 1.57
CA GLY A 29 5.88 -6.84 2.36
C GLY A 29 5.89 -5.52 3.13
N LEU A 30 5.45 -4.42 2.52
CA LEU A 30 5.34 -3.12 3.19
C LEU A 30 4.55 -3.22 4.50
N PHE A 31 3.40 -3.91 4.47
CA PHE A 31 2.54 -4.07 5.64
C PHE A 31 3.01 -5.18 6.58
N MET A 32 3.43 -6.33 6.08
CA MET A 32 3.87 -7.45 6.90
C MET A 32 5.13 -7.10 7.72
N ASP A 33 6.07 -6.38 7.11
CA ASP A 33 7.30 -5.94 7.78
C ASP A 33 7.08 -4.72 8.70
N LYS A 34 5.85 -4.17 8.73
CA LYS A 34 5.50 -2.94 9.46
C LYS A 34 6.50 -1.80 9.20
N LYS A 35 6.89 -1.60 7.94
CA LYS A 35 7.93 -0.61 7.57
C LYS A 35 7.46 0.80 7.92
N THR A 36 8.09 1.38 8.94
CA THR A 36 7.83 2.76 9.40
C THR A 36 9.09 3.61 9.51
N THR A 37 10.26 3.05 9.24
CA THR A 37 11.56 3.75 9.28
C THR A 37 12.37 3.45 8.02
N ASN A 38 13.35 4.31 7.70
CA ASN A 38 14.21 4.18 6.52
C ASN A 38 13.43 3.98 5.20
N LEU A 39 12.27 4.66 5.09
CA LEU A 39 11.37 4.54 3.96
C LEU A 39 12.03 5.05 2.68
N SER A 40 11.99 4.23 1.63
CA SER A 40 12.36 4.67 0.29
C SER A 40 11.36 5.69 -0.24
N ASN A 41 11.74 6.46 -1.26
CA ASN A 41 10.79 7.36 -1.92
C ASN A 41 9.54 6.62 -2.44
N THR A 42 9.69 5.35 -2.84
CA THR A 42 8.58 4.49 -3.25
C THR A 42 7.67 4.17 -2.07
N ASP A 43 8.20 3.76 -0.92
CA ASP A 43 7.40 3.50 0.28
C ASP A 43 6.62 4.74 0.70
N LYS A 44 7.29 5.90 0.73
CA LYS A 44 6.68 7.17 1.11
C LYS A 44 5.53 7.54 0.19
N TYR A 45 5.73 7.37 -1.11
CA TYR A 45 4.71 7.64 -2.11
C TYR A 45 3.50 6.71 -1.93
N ILE A 46 3.73 5.40 -1.79
CA ILE A 46 2.65 4.41 -1.59
C ILE A 46 1.84 4.71 -0.34
N ILE A 47 2.50 4.93 0.79
CA ILE A 47 1.82 5.24 2.05
C ILE A 47 0.98 6.51 1.89
N GLY A 48 1.56 7.57 1.30
CA GLY A 48 0.85 8.82 1.04
C GLY A 48 -0.37 8.62 0.13
N THR A 49 -0.22 7.89 -0.98
CA THR A 49 -1.33 7.58 -1.89
C THR A 49 -2.45 6.82 -1.18
N ILE A 50 -2.13 5.81 -0.37
CA ILE A 50 -3.17 5.05 0.35
C ILE A 50 -3.89 5.95 1.36
N GLN A 51 -3.16 6.80 2.08
CA GLN A 51 -3.74 7.75 3.04
C GLN A 51 -4.69 8.78 2.39
N THR A 52 -4.47 9.14 1.12
CA THR A 52 -5.24 10.21 0.46
C THR A 52 -6.25 9.73 -0.57
N GLU A 53 -6.03 8.57 -1.18
CA GLU A 53 -6.81 8.11 -2.35
C GLU A 53 -7.54 6.78 -2.12
N ALA A 54 -7.04 5.88 -1.25
CA ALA A 54 -7.66 4.58 -1.06
C ALA A 54 -8.92 4.68 -0.20
N LEU A 55 -9.96 3.94 -0.60
CA LEU A 55 -11.15 3.76 0.24
C LEU A 55 -10.87 2.77 1.37
N GLU A 56 -11.55 2.94 2.50
CA GLU A 56 -11.45 2.01 3.65
C GLU A 56 -11.76 0.56 3.22
N GLN A 57 -12.74 0.37 2.33
CA GLN A 57 -13.11 -0.95 1.82
C GLN A 57 -11.97 -1.63 1.05
N GLU A 58 -11.15 -0.86 0.32
CA GLU A 58 -10.00 -1.43 -0.40
C GLU A 58 -8.96 -1.99 0.58
N ILE A 59 -8.77 -1.30 1.71
CA ILE A 59 -7.87 -1.72 2.78
C ILE A 59 -8.43 -2.96 3.49
N GLU A 60 -9.72 -2.97 3.80
CA GLU A 60 -10.42 -4.10 4.41
C GLU A 60 -10.34 -5.36 3.53
N TRP A 61 -10.66 -5.24 2.25
CA TRP A 61 -10.56 -6.36 1.30
C TRP A 61 -9.13 -6.84 1.17
N PHE A 62 -8.15 -5.93 1.06
CA PHE A 62 -6.75 -6.31 0.98
C PHE A 62 -6.27 -7.05 2.24
N SER A 63 -6.66 -6.60 3.43
CA SER A 63 -6.37 -7.28 4.69
C SER A 63 -6.95 -8.69 4.72
N GLN A 64 -8.20 -8.86 4.29
CA GLN A 64 -8.90 -10.13 4.30
C GLN A 64 -8.34 -11.12 3.26
N ASP A 65 -8.20 -10.67 2.02
CA ASP A 65 -7.79 -11.51 0.88
C ASP A 65 -6.35 -12.00 1.00
N TYR A 66 -5.46 -11.18 1.56
CA TYR A 66 -4.03 -11.51 1.70
C TYR A 66 -3.62 -11.85 3.13
N HIS A 67 -4.60 -11.99 4.04
CA HIS A 67 -4.39 -12.36 5.44
C HIS A 67 -3.36 -11.49 6.18
N ILE A 68 -3.33 -10.19 5.87
CA ILE A 68 -2.47 -9.23 6.56
C ILE A 68 -3.23 -8.71 7.77
N PRO A 69 -2.66 -8.77 9.00
CA PRO A 69 -3.30 -8.20 10.17
C PRO A 69 -3.61 -6.72 9.96
N MET A 70 -4.88 -6.33 10.14
CA MET A 70 -5.32 -4.94 9.96
C MET A 70 -4.50 -3.97 10.82
N GLU A 71 -4.11 -4.36 12.03
CA GLU A 71 -3.24 -3.57 12.90
C GLU A 71 -1.91 -3.19 12.25
N ASN A 72 -1.35 -4.03 11.38
CA ASN A 72 -0.10 -3.75 10.69
C ASN A 72 -0.30 -2.68 9.62
N ILE A 73 -1.40 -2.80 8.86
CA ILE A 73 -1.77 -1.83 7.84
C ILE A 73 -2.01 -0.48 8.50
N LEU A 74 -2.85 -0.43 9.53
CA LEU A 74 -3.13 0.80 10.27
C LEU A 74 -1.88 1.39 10.90
N HIS A 75 -0.95 0.57 11.40
CA HIS A 75 0.33 1.07 11.91
C HIS A 75 1.16 1.77 10.83
N VAL A 76 1.31 1.15 9.64
CA VAL A 76 2.01 1.75 8.51
C VAL A 76 1.28 3.00 7.99
N LEU A 77 -0.05 3.03 8.01
CA LEU A 77 -0.84 4.19 7.58
C LEU A 77 -0.97 5.27 8.66
N SER A 78 -0.52 5.02 9.90
CA SER A 78 -0.59 6.02 10.99
C SER A 78 0.57 7.01 11.00
N ILE A 79 1.64 6.75 10.24
CA ILE A 79 2.82 7.61 10.20
C ILE A 79 2.67 8.72 9.16
N ASN A 80 3.44 9.79 9.32
CA ASN A 80 3.71 10.70 8.22
C ASN A 80 4.95 10.21 7.45
N PRO A 81 4.81 9.74 6.19
CA PRO A 81 5.93 9.17 5.44
C PRO A 81 7.05 10.17 5.13
N TYR A 82 6.81 11.48 5.23
CA TYR A 82 7.77 12.53 4.87
C TYR A 82 8.43 13.23 6.07
N GLN A 83 8.27 12.68 7.28
CA GLN A 83 9.05 13.11 8.45
C GLN A 83 10.49 12.58 8.43
#